data_AF-A0A5Q4SL48-F1
#
_entry.id   AF-A0A5Q4SL48-F1
#
_cell.length_a   1.000
_cell.length_b   1.000
_cell.length_c   1.000
_cell.angle_alpha   90.00
_cell.angle_beta   90.00
_cell.angle_gamma   90.00
#
_symmetry.space_group_name_H-M   'P 1'
#
loop_
_entity.id
_entity.type
_entity.pdbx_description
1 polymer ?
#
loop_
_entity_poly.entity_id
_entity_poly.type
_entity_poly.pdbx_seq_one_letter_code
_entity_poly.pdbx_strand_id
1 'polypeptide(L)'
;MADGIIDVQYATVRNAIEELKGQTQQIITTLNNLEDELKPLVMSWEGDDQQMYRGVQAEWDQATKNMALLLGDSGELVQSIHDNHSRDERRSADNWGNVRAR
;
A
#
# COMPACT_ATOMS: atom_id res chain seq x y z
N MET A 1 19.49 12.16 18.38
CA MET A 1 18.86 13.12 17.44
C MET A 1 18.41 12.43 16.16
N ALA A 2 19.19 11.52 15.56
CA ALA A 2 18.77 10.75 14.38
C ALA A 2 17.62 9.75 14.66
N ASP A 3 17.65 9.09 15.82
CA ASP A 3 16.62 8.16 16.32
C ASP A 3 15.19 8.70 16.22
N GLY A 4 14.88 9.75 17.00
CA GLY A 4 13.55 10.37 16.98
C GLY A 4 13.12 10.94 15.62
N ILE A 5 14.05 11.17 14.68
CA ILE A 5 13.71 11.56 13.31
C ILE A 5 13.22 10.34 12.53
N ILE A 6 13.88 9.20 12.66
CA ILE A 6 13.52 7.96 11.95
C ILE A 6 12.19 7.41 12.47
N ASP A 7 11.95 7.47 13.78
CA ASP A 7 10.66 7.05 14.37
C ASP A 7 9.48 7.90 13.90
N VAL A 8 9.65 9.22 13.84
CA VAL A 8 8.61 10.15 13.34
C VAL A 8 8.35 9.92 11.86
N GLN A 9 9.41 9.75 11.07
CA GLN A 9 9.29 9.46 9.64
C GLN A 9 8.62 8.11 9.40
N TYR A 10 8.98 7.07 10.16
CA TYR A 10 8.34 5.76 10.10
C TYR A 10 6.84 5.85 10.36
N ALA A 11 6.44 6.51 11.46
CA ALA A 11 5.03 6.68 11.79
C ALA A 11 4.26 7.44 10.70
N THR A 12 4.88 8.47 10.11
CA THR A 12 4.29 9.26 9.04
C THR A 12 4.10 8.43 7.76
N VAL A 13 5.13 7.70 7.34
CA VAL A 13 5.07 6.85 6.13
C VAL A 13 4.06 5.71 6.32
N ARG A 14 4.05 5.06 7.48
CA ARG A 14 3.08 4.00 7.80
C ARG A 14 1.65 4.53 7.70
N ASN A 15 1.37 5.70 8.30
CA ASN A 15 0.04 6.30 8.24
C ASN A 15 -0.38 6.63 6.80
N ALA A 16 0.55 7.16 5.98
CA ALA A 16 0.29 7.43 4.57
C ALA A 16 -0.02 6.14 3.77
N ILE A 17 0.69 5.04 4.04
CA ILE A 17 0.40 3.73 3.41
C ILE A 17 -1.01 3.25 3.77
N GLU A 18 -1.39 3.33 5.05
CA GLU A 18 -2.73 2.93 5.49
C GLU A 18 -3.84 3.80 4.88
N GLU A 19 -3.60 5.11 4.77
CA GLU A 19 -4.51 6.01 4.06
C GLU A 19 -4.67 5.61 2.58
N LEU A 20 -3.55 5.36 1.88
CA LEU A 20 -3.57 4.94 0.49
C LEU A 20 -4.24 3.57 0.29
N LYS A 21 -4.10 2.64 1.24
CA LYS A 21 -4.85 1.37 1.23
C LYS A 21 -6.36 1.64 1.34
N GLY A 22 -6.76 2.53 2.26
CA GLY A 22 -8.15 2.95 2.40
C GLY A 22 -8.71 3.56 1.10
N GLN A 23 -7.95 4.47 0.48
CA GLN A 23 -8.33 5.07 -0.81
C GLN A 23 -8.40 4.04 -1.94
N THR A 24 -7.45 3.09 -1.99
CA THR A 24 -7.48 1.99 -2.97
C THR A 24 -8.74 1.15 -2.81
N GLN A 25 -9.15 0.85 -1.58
CA GLN A 25 -10.39 0.12 -1.32
C GLN A 25 -11.65 0.90 -1.72
N GLN A 26 -11.63 2.22 -1.57
CA GLN A 26 -12.72 3.08 -2.06
C GLN A 26 -12.80 3.04 -3.59
N ILE A 27 -11.66 3.12 -4.30
CA ILE A 27 -11.60 3.00 -5.76
C ILE A 27 -12.20 1.66 -6.22
N ILE A 28 -11.80 0.55 -5.59
CA ILE A 28 -12.35 -0.79 -5.89
C ILE A 28 -13.87 -0.80 -5.71
N THR A 29 -14.37 -0.19 -4.64
CA THR A 29 -15.82 -0.15 -4.37
C THR A 29 -16.55 0.68 -5.43
N THR A 30 -16.01 1.83 -5.83
CA THR A 30 -16.57 2.65 -6.91
C THR A 30 -16.61 1.90 -8.24
N LEU A 31 -15.55 1.18 -8.59
CA LEU A 31 -15.50 0.39 -9.83
C LEU A 31 -16.51 -0.76 -9.81
N ASN A 32 -16.65 -1.47 -8.70
CA ASN A 32 -17.65 -2.53 -8.57
C ASN A 32 -19.08 -1.98 -8.71
N ASN A 33 -19.37 -0.85 -8.08
CA ASN A 33 -20.68 -0.20 -8.21
C ASN A 33 -20.95 0.24 -9.66
N LEU A 34 -19.94 0.81 -10.32
CA LEU A 34 -20.03 1.18 -11.73
C LEU A 34 -20.30 -0.05 -12.61
N GLU A 35 -19.62 -1.17 -12.36
CA GLU A 35 -19.84 -2.42 -13.09
C GLU A 35 -21.28 -2.92 -12.91
N ASP A 36 -21.80 -2.92 -11.68
CA ASP A 36 -23.17 -3.35 -11.38
C ASP A 36 -24.21 -2.47 -12.07
N GLU A 37 -24.00 -1.15 -12.08
CA GLU A 37 -24.86 -0.18 -12.77
C GLU A 37 -24.82 -0.34 -14.29
N LEU A 38 -23.64 -0.61 -14.86
CA LEU A 38 -23.43 -0.77 -16.29
C LEU A 38 -23.85 -2.15 -16.81
N LYS A 39 -23.87 -3.18 -15.98
CA LYS A 39 -24.22 -4.56 -16.36
C LYS A 39 -25.46 -4.68 -17.26
N PRO A 40 -26.63 -4.08 -16.96
CA PRO A 40 -27.79 -4.15 -17.85
C PRO A 40 -27.57 -3.42 -19.19
N LEU A 41 -26.79 -2.34 -19.20
CA LEU A 41 -26.47 -1.58 -20.40
C LEU A 41 -25.49 -2.35 -21.29
N VAL A 42 -24.46 -2.97 -20.71
CA VAL A 42 -23.47 -3.81 -21.39
C VAL A 42 -24.10 -5.04 -22.04
N MET A 43 -25.18 -5.57 -21.45
CA MET A 43 -25.97 -6.65 -22.06
C MET A 43 -26.73 -6.20 -23.32
N SER A 44 -27.01 -4.90 -23.46
CA SER A 44 -27.64 -4.32 -24.65
C SER A 44 -26.65 -3.93 -25.75
N TRP A 45 -25.35 -3.86 -25.43
CA TRP A 45 -24.31 -3.55 -26.41
C TRP A 45 -24.04 -4.77 -27.30
N GLU A 46 -24.03 -4.56 -28.61
CA GLU A 46 -23.71 -5.58 -29.60
C GLU A 46 -22.24 -5.49 -30.04
N GLY A 47 -21.58 -6.63 -30.21
CA GLY A 47 -20.28 -6.73 -30.88
C GLY A 47 -19.13 -6.00 -30.18
N ASP A 48 -18.50 -5.06 -30.89
CA ASP A 48 -17.21 -4.45 -30.55
C ASP A 48 -17.25 -3.58 -29.28
N ASP A 49 -18.36 -2.90 -29.02
CA ASP A 49 -18.52 -2.02 -27.83
C ASP A 49 -18.49 -2.82 -26.53
N GLN A 50 -19.14 -4.00 -26.53
CA GLN A 50 -19.12 -4.91 -25.39
C GLN A 50 -17.69 -5.44 -25.15
N GLN A 51 -16.95 -5.75 -26.22
CA GLN A 51 -15.59 -6.26 -26.11
C GLN A 51 -14.63 -5.18 -25.61
N MET A 52 -14.78 -3.94 -26.10
CA MET A 52 -13.99 -2.79 -25.64
C MET A 52 -14.19 -2.56 -24.14
N TYR A 53 -15.44 -2.53 -23.68
CA TYR A 53 -15.73 -2.35 -22.25
C TYR A 53 -15.10 -3.43 -21.38
N ARG A 54 -15.20 -4.71 -21.77
CA ARG A 54 -14.55 -5.81 -21.04
C ARG A 54 -13.03 -5.63 -20.97
N GLY A 55 -12.42 -5.06 -22.00
CA GLY A 55 -11.00 -4.69 -22.00
C GLY A 55 -10.69 -3.63 -20.96
N VAL A 56 -11.44 -2.52 -20.96
CA VAL A 56 -11.28 -1.43 -19.98
C VAL A 56 -11.51 -1.92 -18.55
N GLN A 57 -12.53 -2.74 -18.33
CA GLN A 57 -12.81 -3.34 -17.03
C GLN A 57 -11.62 -4.17 -16.53
N ALA A 58 -11.05 -5.01 -17.38
CA ALA A 58 -9.88 -5.81 -17.02
C ALA A 58 -8.65 -4.95 -16.70
N GLU A 59 -8.46 -3.82 -17.39
CA GLU A 59 -7.39 -2.87 -17.08
C GLU A 59 -7.57 -2.22 -15.71
N TRP A 60 -8.79 -1.80 -15.36
CA TRP A 60 -9.09 -1.24 -14.04
C TRP A 60 -8.92 -2.26 -12.92
N ASP A 61 -9.40 -3.49 -13.12
CA ASP A 61 -9.21 -4.59 -12.18
C ASP A 61 -7.72 -4.91 -11.96
N GLN A 62 -6.93 -4.89 -13.03
CA GLN A 62 -5.50 -5.12 -12.91
C GLN A 62 -4.79 -3.97 -12.20
N ALA A 63 -5.15 -2.72 -12.50
CA ALA A 63 -4.57 -1.55 -11.86
C ALA A 63 -4.84 -1.54 -10.35
N THR A 64 -6.07 -1.84 -9.92
CA THR A 64 -6.42 -1.90 -8.49
C THR A 64 -5.69 -3.02 -7.75
N LYS A 65 -5.56 -4.20 -8.36
CA LYS A 65 -4.73 -5.29 -7.81
C LYS A 65 -3.28 -4.88 -7.66
N ASN A 66 -2.71 -4.20 -8.66
CA ASN A 66 -1.33 -3.73 -8.61
C ASN A 66 -1.13 -2.70 -7.49
N MET A 67 -2.07 -1.78 -7.30
CA MET A 67 -2.03 -0.81 -6.20
C MET A 67 -2.06 -1.51 -4.84
N ALA A 68 -2.94 -2.49 -4.65
CA ALA A 68 -3.04 -3.25 -3.41
C ALA A 68 -1.74 -4.01 -3.10
N LEU A 69 -1.13 -4.66 -4.10
CA LEU A 69 0.15 -5.34 -3.97
C LEU A 69 1.28 -4.37 -3.60
N LEU A 70 1.43 -3.27 -4.35
CA LEU A 70 2.47 -2.28 -4.11
C LEU A 70 2.39 -1.69 -2.69
N LEU A 71 1.17 -1.39 -2.21
CA LEU A 71 0.96 -0.85 -0.87
C LEU A 71 1.20 -1.90 0.23
N GLY A 72 0.92 -3.17 -0.06
CA GLY A 72 1.30 -4.30 0.80
C GLY A 72 2.82 -4.39 0.96
N ASP A 73 3.53 -4.51 -0.16
CA ASP A 73 5.00 -4.61 -0.22
C ASP A 73 5.67 -3.40 0.43
N SER A 74 5.13 -2.19 0.19
CA SER A 74 5.64 -0.96 0.79
C SER A 74 5.47 -0.97 2.32
N GLY A 75 4.35 -1.48 2.83
CA GLY A 75 4.11 -1.62 4.26
C GLY A 75 5.11 -2.57 4.92
N GLU A 76 5.36 -3.73 4.29
CA GLU A 76 6.35 -4.70 4.77
C GLU A 76 7.77 -4.15 4.76
N LEU A 77 8.16 -3.45 3.69
CA LEU A 77 9.46 -2.81 3.58
C LEU A 77 9.67 -1.76 4.67
N VAL A 78 8.68 -0.91 4.91
CA VAL A 78 8.75 0.15 5.93
C VAL A 78 8.87 -0.45 7.32
N GLN A 79 8.12 -1.51 7.63
CA GLN A 79 8.26 -2.27 8.89
C GLN A 79 9.67 -2.87 9.02
N SER A 80 10.20 -3.49 7.96
CA SER A 80 11.55 -4.07 7.96
C SER A 80 12.62 -3.02 8.26
N ILE A 81 12.52 -1.83 7.65
CA ILE A 81 13.46 -0.71 7.89
C ILE A 81 13.44 -0.31 9.36
N HIS A 82 12.25 -0.16 9.96
CA HIS A 82 12.11 0.19 11.37
C HIS A 82 12.68 -0.89 12.31
N ASP A 83 12.38 -2.16 12.04
CA ASP A 83 12.89 -3.27 12.83
C ASP A 83 14.42 -3.38 12.74
N ASN A 84 15.00 -3.16 11.55
CA ASN A 84 16.45 -3.14 11.37
C ASN A 84 17.09 -1.99 12.17
N HIS A 85 16.52 -0.79 12.06
CA HIS A 85 17.02 0.39 12.74
C HIS A 85 17.00 0.22 14.26
N SER A 86 15.86 -0.15 14.83
CA SER A 86 15.71 -0.36 16.28
C SER A 86 16.65 -1.44 16.84
N ARG A 87 16.96 -2.48 16.05
CA ARG A 87 17.95 -3.49 16.44
C ARG A 87 19.37 -2.95 16.46
N ASP A 88 19.75 -2.16 15.46
CA ASP A 88 21.09 -1.57 15.38
C ASP A 88 21.31 -0.55 16.50
N GLU A 89 20.28 0.20 16.86
CA GLU A 89 20.34 1.12 18.01
C GLU A 89 20.52 0.39 19.34
N ARG A 90 19.74 -0.67 19.60
CA ARG A 90 19.90 -1.50 20.82
C ARG A 90 21.31 -2.05 20.92
N ARG A 91 21.84 -2.61 19.83
CA ARG A 91 23.22 -3.11 19.77
C ARG A 91 24.26 -2.03 20.05
N SER A 92 24.07 -0.83 19.49
CA SER A 92 24.94 0.31 19.74
C SER A 92 24.89 0.72 21.22
N ALA A 93 23.70 0.86 21.80
CA ALA A 93 23.50 1.21 23.20
C ALA A 93 24.16 0.19 24.15
N ASP A 94 23.99 -1.11 23.89
CA ASP A 94 24.61 -2.19 24.65
C ASP A 94 26.15 -2.10 24.61
N ASN A 95 26.72 -1.84 23.43
CA ASN A 95 28.17 -1.67 23.27
C ASN A 95 28.71 -0.48 24.08
N TRP A 96 28.02 0.67 24.06
CA TRP A 96 28.42 1.84 24.86
C TRP A 96 28.25 1.61 26.38
N GLY A 97 27.23 0.86 26.80
CA GLY A 97 27.05 0.45 28.19
C GLY A 97 28.23 -0.39 28.69
N ASN A 98 28.67 -1.34 27.87
CA ASN A 98 29.82 -2.20 28.18
C ASN A 98 31.14 -1.43 28.23
N VAL A 99 31.33 -0.39 27.41
CA VAL A 99 32.53 0.47 27.42
C VAL A 99 32.56 1.36 28.66
N ARG A 100 31.42 1.86 29.14
CA ARG A 100 31.33 2.69 30.35
C ARG A 100 31.44 1.92 31.67
N ALA A 101 31.21 0.61 31.66
CA ALA A 101 31.28 -0.25 32.84
C ALA A 101 32.70 -0.73 33.21
N ARG A 102 33.74 0.03 32.83
CA ARG A 102 35.16 -0.25 33.16
C ARG A 102 35.84 0.97 33.75
#